data_AF-A0A3M8DQK8-F1
#
_entry.id   AF-A0A3M8DQK8-F1
#
_cell.length_a   1.000
_cell.length_b   1.000
_cell.length_c   1.000
_cell.angle_alpha   90.00
_cell.angle_beta   90.00
_cell.angle_gamma   90.00
#
_symmetry.space_group_name_H-M   'P 1'
#
loop_
_entity.id
_entity.type
_entity.pdbx_description
1 polymer ?
#
loop_
_entity_poly.entity_id
_entity_poly.type
_entity_poly.pdbx_seq_one_letter_code
_entity_poly.pdbx_strand_id
1 'polypeptide(L)'
;MRNIFRLQTLLWAVYAAILFLVYHLVIKVAFLDGSWIALIVFVPVLILGLYLIRPEHRKEVAVFTIGFLLLDRAFKTLETDQMKHIIQGVIGSTLVIVILAKLYGKLRWNAIIALLLIAFLGNFTFNRDNLAVLNHFYVKWESPKLYQGEWADFFPITLYDVDHDGKMEIITYGNKDEVPPLPEEEEKPETPEEKLALAEKIVKLKTEPISMYIFTYKNGEMVRIPNEQVSAQDMAAIKEQMPVDYPGFPYYMMKGDQLLPNVQRQPYSEGMMQAGTAPYRAFLLDMLNVDKIFSEHNGQMDSRSTFGHGSKFTNLSIRAGKLSGTFNGVAFSTPTTATKLLDTMRLPGGKEGLILLGENLTVMTVNPDGTTQDTYTILRKEINGLATSDIIVADIDHDNVDEMLVANTPSYVLKPLADGKWDVLWVSAAKDKAFRFSNFATVGNDPQPEIIAKAKSWVSNYYLRYLAGFHYTPQGLEQTWKIYLPLINVQIGDVDGDKQNEIVASIYGTHQVLVLKQHNVPVMWIVILLFAALVGYGLVRRFRHVS
;
A
#
# COMPACT_ATOMS: atom_id res chain seq x y z
N MET A 1 -38.43 -26.46 -18.43
CA MET A 1 -37.50 -25.34 -18.12
C MET A 1 -38.16 -23.96 -17.91
N ARG A 2 -39.49 -23.79 -18.02
CA ARG A 2 -40.13 -22.46 -18.03
C ARG A 2 -40.68 -21.94 -16.68
N ASN A 3 -40.39 -22.61 -15.54
CA ASN A 3 -40.98 -22.31 -14.23
C ASN A 3 -39.98 -22.22 -13.05
N ILE A 4 -38.67 -22.06 -13.34
CA ILE A 4 -37.61 -22.04 -12.30
C ILE A 4 -37.39 -20.63 -11.72
N PHE A 5 -37.69 -19.57 -12.47
CA PHE A 5 -37.67 -18.19 -11.97
C PHE A 5 -39.02 -17.81 -11.34
N ARG A 6 -39.29 -18.34 -10.15
CA ARG A 6 -40.37 -17.83 -9.28
C ARG A 6 -39.90 -16.57 -8.57
N LEU A 7 -40.82 -15.66 -8.25
CA LEU A 7 -40.59 -14.48 -7.38
C LEU A 7 -39.79 -14.82 -6.11
N GLN A 8 -39.96 -16.03 -5.58
CA GLN A 8 -39.20 -16.55 -4.44
C GLN A 8 -37.70 -16.69 -4.69
N THR A 9 -37.26 -17.12 -5.88
CA THR A 9 -35.83 -17.23 -6.22
C THR A 9 -35.18 -15.85 -6.22
N LEU A 10 -35.87 -14.85 -6.77
CA LEU A 10 -35.41 -13.45 -6.81
C LEU A 10 -35.24 -12.90 -5.39
N LEU A 11 -36.20 -13.13 -4.49
CA LEU A 11 -36.10 -12.68 -3.10
C LEU A 11 -34.89 -13.30 -2.36
N TRP A 12 -34.61 -14.58 -2.58
CA TRP A 12 -33.41 -15.23 -2.01
C TRP A 12 -32.12 -14.68 -2.62
N ALA A 13 -32.12 -14.35 -3.91
CA ALA A 13 -30.97 -13.76 -4.58
C ALA A 13 -30.70 -12.34 -4.06
N VAL A 14 -31.74 -11.52 -3.90
CA VAL A 14 -31.64 -10.18 -3.28
C VAL A 14 -31.13 -10.29 -1.84
N TYR A 15 -31.63 -11.26 -1.06
CA TYR A 15 -31.14 -11.49 0.30
C TYR A 15 -29.65 -11.85 0.31
N ALA A 16 -29.20 -12.76 -0.55
CA ALA A 16 -27.79 -13.13 -0.66
C ALA A 16 -26.91 -11.94 -1.10
N ALA A 17 -27.39 -11.11 -2.04
CA ALA A 17 -26.65 -9.94 -2.49
C ALA A 17 -26.51 -8.89 -1.37
N ILE A 18 -27.58 -8.62 -0.62
CA ILE A 18 -27.52 -7.75 0.55
C ILE A 18 -26.58 -8.33 1.61
N LEU A 19 -26.66 -9.64 1.87
CA LEU A 19 -25.79 -10.32 2.83
C LEU A 19 -24.30 -10.21 2.42
N PHE A 20 -24.00 -10.38 1.13
CA PHE A 20 -22.65 -10.23 0.58
C PHE A 20 -22.10 -8.82 0.82
N LEU A 21 -22.88 -7.79 0.47
CA LEU A 21 -22.48 -6.39 0.63
C LEU A 21 -22.34 -6.02 2.11
N VAL A 22 -23.31 -6.38 2.95
CA VAL A 22 -23.29 -6.09 4.39
C VAL A 22 -22.10 -6.77 5.07
N TYR A 23 -21.80 -8.03 4.71
CA TYR A 23 -20.67 -8.74 5.29
C TYR A 23 -19.34 -8.07 4.95
N HIS A 24 -19.10 -7.73 3.68
CA HIS A 24 -17.82 -7.18 3.25
C HIS A 24 -17.63 -5.69 3.58
N LEU A 25 -18.69 -4.89 3.48
CA LEU A 25 -18.60 -3.42 3.56
C LEU A 25 -19.00 -2.85 4.93
N VAL A 26 -19.77 -3.59 5.72
CA VAL A 26 -20.23 -3.13 7.04
C VAL A 26 -19.61 -3.98 8.15
N ILE A 27 -19.85 -5.30 8.14
CA ILE A 27 -19.42 -6.18 9.23
C ILE A 27 -17.89 -6.27 9.27
N LYS A 28 -17.24 -6.70 8.19
CA LYS A 28 -15.78 -6.84 8.14
C LYS A 28 -15.07 -5.53 8.49
N VAL A 29 -15.50 -4.42 7.90
CA VAL A 29 -14.98 -3.07 8.17
C VAL A 29 -15.14 -2.69 9.65
N ALA A 30 -16.33 -2.88 10.24
CA ALA A 30 -16.56 -2.60 11.64
C ALA A 30 -15.64 -3.43 12.55
N PHE A 31 -15.42 -4.71 12.23
CA PHE A 31 -14.49 -5.55 12.99
C PHE A 31 -13.02 -5.13 12.82
N LEU A 32 -12.62 -4.69 11.63
CA LEU A 32 -11.27 -4.19 11.38
C LEU A 32 -10.99 -2.88 12.13
N ASP A 33 -11.99 -2.01 12.31
CA ASP A 33 -11.80 -0.71 12.98
C ASP A 33 -12.12 -0.73 14.48
N GLY A 34 -13.27 -1.29 14.84
CA GLY A 34 -13.82 -1.30 16.20
C GLY A 34 -13.47 -2.52 17.03
N SER A 35 -12.91 -3.58 16.43
CA SER A 35 -12.48 -4.81 17.10
C SER A 35 -13.55 -5.35 18.07
N TRP A 36 -13.34 -5.28 19.40
CA TRP A 36 -14.29 -5.77 20.40
C TRP A 36 -15.57 -4.93 20.50
N ILE A 37 -15.54 -3.64 20.16
CA ILE A 37 -16.75 -2.80 20.13
C ILE A 37 -17.69 -3.30 19.05
N ALA A 38 -17.14 -3.64 17.87
CA ALA A 38 -17.91 -4.23 16.80
C ALA A 38 -18.56 -5.55 17.23
N LEU A 39 -17.86 -6.38 18.01
CA LEU A 39 -18.45 -7.61 18.57
C LEU A 39 -19.64 -7.32 19.49
N ILE A 40 -19.51 -6.36 20.41
CA ILE A 40 -20.58 -5.99 21.35
C ILE A 40 -21.82 -5.47 20.62
N VAL A 41 -21.64 -4.72 19.53
CA VAL A 41 -22.77 -4.22 18.71
C VAL A 41 -23.33 -5.32 17.82
N PHE A 42 -22.48 -6.17 17.25
CA PHE A 42 -22.87 -7.20 16.30
C PHE A 42 -23.72 -8.30 16.94
N VAL A 43 -23.42 -8.72 18.18
CA VAL A 43 -24.15 -9.78 18.87
C VAL A 43 -25.65 -9.43 19.05
N PRO A 44 -26.03 -8.27 19.62
CA PRO A 44 -27.42 -7.84 19.67
C PRO A 44 -28.10 -7.75 18.29
N VAL A 45 -27.39 -7.25 17.27
CA VAL A 45 -27.92 -7.17 15.90
C VAL A 45 -28.21 -8.56 15.33
N LEU A 46 -27.32 -9.53 15.59
CA LEU A 46 -27.49 -10.92 15.18
C LEU A 46 -28.65 -11.61 15.93
N ILE A 47 -28.74 -11.38 17.25
CA ILE A 47 -29.86 -11.88 18.08
C ILE A 47 -31.19 -11.30 17.58
N LEU A 48 -31.23 -9.99 17.30
CA LEU A 48 -32.39 -9.33 16.73
C LEU A 48 -32.75 -9.94 15.38
N GLY A 49 -31.78 -10.12 14.48
CA GLY A 49 -31.99 -10.76 13.17
C GLY A 49 -32.62 -12.16 13.29
N LEU A 50 -32.12 -13.00 14.21
CA LEU A 50 -32.71 -14.31 14.49
C LEU A 50 -34.10 -14.23 15.15
N TYR A 51 -34.31 -13.23 16.01
CA TYR A 51 -35.59 -13.00 16.68
C TYR A 51 -36.69 -12.62 15.68
N LEU A 52 -36.39 -11.73 14.72
CA LEU A 52 -37.31 -11.27 13.67
C LEU A 52 -37.82 -12.41 12.80
N ILE A 53 -36.98 -13.41 12.53
CA ILE A 53 -37.36 -14.59 11.76
C ILE A 53 -38.28 -15.47 12.61
N ARG A 54 -39.39 -15.94 12.01
CA ARG A 54 -40.31 -16.87 12.68
C ARG A 54 -39.61 -18.16 13.08
N PRO A 55 -39.95 -18.76 14.24
CA PRO A 55 -39.29 -19.98 14.72
C PRO A 55 -39.22 -21.11 13.68
N GLU A 56 -40.28 -21.28 12.88
CA GLU A 56 -40.39 -22.28 11.81
C GLU A 56 -39.33 -22.12 10.69
N HIS A 57 -38.90 -20.88 10.40
CA HIS A 57 -37.97 -20.57 9.31
C HIS A 57 -36.55 -20.25 9.79
N ARG A 58 -36.30 -20.14 11.11
CA ARG A 58 -34.99 -19.78 11.66
C ARG A 58 -33.88 -20.70 11.17
N LYS A 59 -34.14 -22.01 11.17
CA LYS A 59 -33.18 -23.01 10.71
C LYS A 59 -32.82 -22.82 9.23
N GLU A 60 -33.82 -22.63 8.38
CA GLU A 60 -33.61 -22.46 6.93
C GLU A 60 -32.77 -21.21 6.64
N VAL A 61 -33.11 -20.07 7.27
CA VAL A 61 -32.38 -18.81 7.06
C VAL A 61 -30.99 -18.85 7.67
N ALA A 62 -30.80 -19.46 8.84
CA ALA A 62 -29.49 -19.62 9.45
C ALA A 62 -28.57 -20.48 8.59
N VAL A 63 -29.05 -21.63 8.10
CA VAL A 63 -28.28 -22.52 7.21
C VAL A 63 -27.98 -21.84 5.87
N PHE A 64 -28.92 -21.05 5.31
CA PHE A 64 -28.66 -20.25 4.12
C PHE A 64 -27.54 -19.23 4.35
N THR A 65 -27.64 -18.44 5.42
CA THR A 65 -26.74 -17.33 5.72
C THR A 65 -25.34 -17.84 5.99
N ILE A 66 -25.20 -18.84 6.88
CA ILE A 66 -23.92 -19.46 7.20
C ILE A 66 -23.37 -20.19 5.98
N GLY A 67 -24.19 -20.97 5.27
CA GLY A 67 -23.78 -21.69 4.06
C GLY A 67 -23.28 -20.76 2.96
N PHE A 68 -23.94 -19.61 2.76
CA PHE A 68 -23.50 -18.60 1.81
C PHE A 68 -22.15 -17.99 2.20
N LEU A 69 -22.00 -17.55 3.45
CA LEU A 69 -20.74 -16.95 3.93
C LEU A 69 -19.58 -17.96 3.92
N LEU A 70 -19.84 -19.23 4.21
CA LEU A 70 -18.84 -20.29 4.12
C LEU A 70 -18.44 -20.57 2.66
N LEU A 71 -19.41 -20.62 1.74
CA LEU A 71 -19.12 -20.81 0.32
C LEU A 71 -18.33 -19.63 -0.24
N ASP A 72 -18.73 -18.41 0.11
CA ASP A 72 -18.04 -17.19 -0.26
C ASP A 72 -16.59 -17.16 0.24
N ARG A 73 -16.36 -17.52 1.51
CA ARG A 73 -15.02 -17.67 2.07
C ARG A 73 -14.23 -18.79 1.39
N ALA A 74 -14.84 -19.93 1.09
CA ALA A 74 -14.18 -21.05 0.45
C ALA A 74 -13.68 -20.67 -0.96
N PHE A 75 -14.50 -19.98 -1.74
CA PHE A 75 -14.11 -19.48 -3.06
C PHE A 75 -12.95 -18.48 -2.98
N LYS A 76 -12.87 -17.68 -1.92
CA LYS A 76 -11.74 -16.78 -1.71
C LYS A 76 -10.42 -17.53 -1.51
N THR A 77 -10.43 -18.62 -0.75
CA THR A 77 -9.21 -19.33 -0.34
C THR A 77 -8.60 -20.24 -1.42
N LEU A 78 -9.18 -20.25 -2.63
CA LEU A 78 -8.69 -21.04 -3.76
C LEU A 78 -7.69 -20.23 -4.57
N GLU A 79 -6.54 -19.92 -3.96
CA GLU A 79 -5.38 -19.36 -4.67
C GLU A 79 -4.41 -20.49 -5.00
N THR A 80 -4.49 -21.00 -6.23
CA THR A 80 -3.51 -21.95 -6.79
C THR A 80 -3.30 -21.63 -8.26
N ASP A 81 -2.07 -21.66 -8.77
CA ASP A 81 -1.83 -21.45 -10.21
C ASP A 81 -2.44 -22.57 -11.08
N GLN A 82 -2.80 -23.71 -10.48
CA GLN A 82 -3.36 -24.86 -11.18
C GLN A 82 -4.89 -24.81 -11.27
N MET A 83 -5.40 -24.52 -12.47
CA MET A 83 -6.84 -24.48 -12.78
C MET A 83 -7.60 -25.74 -12.34
N LYS A 84 -6.97 -26.93 -12.39
CA LYS A 84 -7.58 -28.20 -11.97
C LYS A 84 -7.91 -28.23 -10.47
N HIS A 85 -7.02 -27.72 -9.62
CA HIS A 85 -7.24 -27.68 -8.17
C HIS A 85 -8.27 -26.62 -7.79
N ILE A 86 -8.30 -25.48 -8.48
CA ILE A 86 -9.39 -24.50 -8.36
C ILE A 86 -10.73 -25.16 -8.68
N ILE A 87 -10.84 -25.85 -9.83
CA ILE A 87 -12.09 -26.49 -10.26
C ILE A 87 -12.53 -27.55 -9.24
N GLN A 88 -11.62 -28.41 -8.76
CA GLN A 88 -11.93 -29.42 -7.75
C GLN A 88 -12.37 -28.79 -6.42
N GLY A 89 -11.69 -27.74 -5.98
CA GLY A 89 -12.03 -26.99 -4.77
C GLY A 89 -13.42 -26.36 -4.87
N VAL A 90 -13.70 -25.64 -5.96
CA VAL A 90 -15.00 -25.01 -6.22
C VAL A 90 -16.12 -26.05 -6.23
N ILE A 91 -15.95 -27.16 -6.96
CA ILE A 91 -16.95 -28.23 -7.05
C ILE A 91 -17.17 -28.88 -5.68
N GLY A 92 -16.08 -29.21 -4.97
CA GLY A 92 -16.12 -29.83 -3.65
C GLY A 92 -16.84 -28.97 -2.63
N SER A 93 -16.45 -27.70 -2.48
CA SER A 93 -17.08 -26.75 -1.57
C SER A 93 -18.56 -26.52 -1.92
N THR A 94 -18.88 -26.39 -3.21
CA THR A 94 -20.26 -26.24 -3.69
C THR A 94 -21.09 -27.46 -3.31
N LEU A 95 -20.60 -28.67 -3.56
CA LEU A 95 -21.32 -29.92 -3.29
C LEU A 95 -21.57 -30.10 -1.79
N VAL A 96 -20.58 -29.83 -0.94
CA VAL A 96 -20.74 -29.89 0.53
C VAL A 96 -21.82 -28.90 1.00
N ILE A 97 -21.78 -27.65 0.52
CA ILE A 97 -22.77 -26.63 0.90
C ILE A 97 -24.17 -26.99 0.38
N VAL A 98 -24.30 -27.54 -0.83
CA VAL A 98 -25.58 -28.01 -1.37
C VAL A 98 -26.14 -29.16 -0.53
N ILE A 99 -25.31 -30.13 -0.13
CA ILE A 99 -25.72 -31.24 0.74
C ILE A 99 -26.19 -30.72 2.10
N LEU A 100 -25.42 -29.83 2.74
CA LEU A 100 -25.79 -29.23 4.04
C LEU A 100 -27.08 -28.42 3.93
N ALA A 101 -27.20 -27.56 2.92
CA ALA A 101 -28.40 -26.77 2.67
C ALA A 101 -29.63 -27.67 2.42
N LYS A 102 -29.46 -28.76 1.66
CA LYS A 102 -30.56 -29.63 1.27
C LYS A 102 -30.98 -30.61 2.37
N LEU A 103 -30.03 -31.34 2.96
CA LEU A 103 -30.31 -32.41 3.91
C LEU A 103 -30.52 -31.88 5.33
N TYR A 104 -29.61 -31.02 5.81
CA TYR A 104 -29.70 -30.48 7.16
C TYR A 104 -30.66 -29.29 7.22
N GLY A 105 -30.48 -28.30 6.33
CA GLY A 105 -31.29 -27.08 6.32
C GLY A 105 -32.66 -27.22 5.67
N LYS A 106 -32.93 -28.34 4.96
CA LYS A 106 -34.19 -28.59 4.23
C LYS A 106 -34.58 -27.48 3.24
N LEU A 107 -33.60 -26.75 2.71
CA LEU A 107 -33.85 -25.64 1.81
C LEU A 107 -34.49 -26.08 0.48
N ARG A 108 -35.38 -25.21 -0.03
CA ARG A 108 -35.94 -25.36 -1.37
C ARG A 108 -34.85 -25.13 -2.42
N TRP A 109 -34.94 -25.82 -3.54
CA TRP A 109 -33.98 -25.69 -4.64
C TRP A 109 -33.82 -24.24 -5.14
N ASN A 110 -34.89 -23.45 -5.12
CA ASN A 110 -34.84 -22.03 -5.46
C ASN A 110 -33.86 -21.22 -4.59
N ALA A 111 -33.81 -21.52 -3.29
CA ALA A 111 -32.87 -20.85 -2.38
C ALA A 111 -31.45 -21.34 -2.62
N ILE A 112 -31.24 -22.64 -2.84
CA ILE A 112 -29.92 -23.20 -3.16
C ILE A 112 -29.38 -22.58 -4.45
N ILE A 113 -30.19 -22.50 -5.51
CA ILE A 113 -29.79 -21.88 -6.79
C ILE A 113 -29.42 -20.42 -6.60
N ALA A 114 -30.22 -19.65 -5.85
CA ALA A 114 -29.92 -18.24 -5.56
C ALA A 114 -28.61 -18.06 -4.78
N LEU A 115 -28.36 -18.91 -3.77
CA LEU A 115 -27.13 -18.93 -2.98
C LEU A 115 -25.92 -19.15 -3.89
N LEU A 116 -25.96 -20.19 -4.73
CA LEU A 116 -24.88 -20.51 -5.65
C LEU A 116 -24.66 -19.39 -6.67
N LEU A 117 -25.74 -18.93 -7.31
CA LEU A 117 -25.66 -17.90 -8.34
C LEU A 117 -24.98 -16.63 -7.82
N ILE A 118 -25.39 -16.13 -6.65
CA ILE A 118 -24.80 -14.92 -6.08
C ILE A 118 -23.38 -15.16 -5.58
N ALA A 119 -23.06 -16.33 -5.02
CA ALA A 119 -21.70 -16.66 -4.60
C ALA A 119 -20.74 -16.72 -5.80
N PHE A 120 -21.17 -17.33 -6.91
CA PHE A 120 -20.41 -17.35 -8.15
C PHE A 120 -20.28 -15.95 -8.75
N LEU A 121 -21.38 -15.21 -8.85
CA LEU A 121 -21.36 -13.86 -9.43
C LEU A 121 -20.47 -12.92 -8.61
N GLY A 122 -20.54 -12.98 -7.29
CA GLY A 122 -19.65 -12.25 -6.40
C GLY A 122 -18.17 -12.60 -6.62
N ASN A 123 -17.86 -13.89 -6.77
CA ASN A 123 -16.49 -14.37 -7.03
C ASN A 123 -15.91 -13.88 -8.36
N PHE A 124 -16.71 -13.90 -9.43
CA PHE A 124 -16.23 -13.51 -10.77
C PHE A 124 -16.25 -12.00 -11.00
N THR A 125 -17.08 -11.25 -10.28
CA THR A 125 -17.22 -9.80 -10.49
C THR A 125 -16.24 -8.99 -9.65
N PHE A 126 -15.91 -9.46 -8.44
CA PHE A 126 -15.12 -8.68 -7.49
C PHE A 126 -13.94 -9.48 -6.95
N ASN A 127 -12.75 -8.87 -6.97
CA ASN A 127 -11.67 -9.29 -6.09
C ASN A 127 -12.08 -8.96 -4.64
N ARG A 128 -12.28 -10.01 -3.82
CA ARG A 128 -12.86 -9.87 -2.46
C ARG A 128 -11.98 -9.08 -1.50
N ASP A 129 -10.67 -9.06 -1.71
CA ASP A 129 -9.77 -8.27 -0.88
C ASP A 129 -9.95 -6.78 -1.11
N ASN A 130 -10.30 -6.42 -2.34
CA ASN A 130 -10.47 -5.04 -2.75
C ASN A 130 -11.86 -4.48 -2.42
N LEU A 131 -12.83 -5.31 -2.00
CA LEU A 131 -14.16 -4.82 -1.62
C LEU A 131 -14.11 -3.76 -0.52
N ALA A 132 -13.13 -3.82 0.38
CA ALA A 132 -12.98 -2.84 1.46
C ALA A 132 -12.63 -1.43 0.95
N VAL A 133 -12.19 -1.27 -0.30
CA VAL A 133 -11.92 0.05 -0.89
C VAL A 133 -13.18 0.73 -1.43
N LEU A 134 -14.21 -0.05 -1.78
CA LEU A 134 -15.45 0.43 -2.44
C LEU A 134 -16.24 1.45 -1.64
N ASN A 135 -15.87 1.73 -0.39
CA ASN A 135 -16.47 2.85 0.32
C ASN A 135 -16.12 4.20 -0.32
N HIS A 136 -14.94 4.31 -0.92
CA HIS A 136 -14.40 5.57 -1.46
C HIS A 136 -13.75 5.40 -2.84
N PHE A 137 -13.25 4.21 -3.18
CA PHE A 137 -12.48 3.94 -4.38
C PHE A 137 -12.90 2.63 -5.03
N TYR A 138 -12.71 2.52 -6.34
CA TYR A 138 -12.71 1.23 -7.02
C TYR A 138 -11.30 0.90 -7.54
N VAL A 139 -10.99 -0.39 -7.64
CA VAL A 139 -9.76 -0.85 -8.27
C VAL A 139 -9.92 -0.73 -9.77
N LYS A 140 -9.18 0.19 -10.34
CA LYS A 140 -9.18 0.44 -11.78
C LYS A 140 -8.26 -0.53 -12.51
N TRP A 141 -7.12 -0.81 -11.91
CA TRP A 141 -6.17 -1.78 -12.41
C TRP A 141 -5.44 -2.47 -11.27
N GLU A 142 -5.19 -3.76 -11.44
CA GLU A 142 -4.37 -4.59 -10.57
C GLU A 142 -3.38 -5.32 -11.48
N SER A 143 -2.09 -5.12 -11.23
CA SER A 143 -1.05 -5.81 -12.00
C SER A 143 -1.06 -7.31 -11.68
N PRO A 144 -0.63 -8.17 -12.62
CA PRO A 144 -0.17 -9.48 -12.22
C PRO A 144 1.00 -9.34 -11.24
N LYS A 145 1.31 -10.40 -10.49
CA LYS A 145 2.54 -10.47 -9.69
C LYS A 145 3.74 -10.15 -10.60
N LEU A 146 4.52 -9.12 -10.28
CA LEU A 146 5.63 -8.62 -11.13
C LEU A 146 6.97 -9.29 -10.84
N TYR A 147 7.06 -10.04 -9.74
CA TYR A 147 8.27 -10.68 -9.26
C TYR A 147 8.09 -12.18 -9.07
N GLN A 148 9.05 -12.92 -9.59
CA GLN A 148 9.19 -14.36 -9.45
C GLN A 148 10.47 -14.64 -8.65
N GLY A 149 10.31 -14.64 -7.33
CA GLY A 149 11.32 -14.97 -6.35
C GLY A 149 10.72 -14.98 -4.94
N GLU A 150 11.53 -15.34 -3.95
CA GLU A 150 11.11 -15.53 -2.55
C GLU A 150 11.79 -14.55 -1.58
N TRP A 151 12.74 -13.74 -2.06
CA TRP A 151 13.68 -13.01 -1.19
C TRP A 151 13.40 -11.52 -1.06
N ALA A 152 12.90 -10.87 -2.12
CA ALA A 152 12.41 -9.51 -2.02
C ALA A 152 10.96 -9.53 -1.51
N ASP A 153 10.62 -8.66 -0.56
CA ASP A 153 9.26 -8.54 -0.03
C ASP A 153 8.38 -7.57 -0.83
N PHE A 154 9.01 -6.55 -1.43
CA PHE A 154 8.35 -5.51 -2.21
C PHE A 154 9.38 -4.75 -3.06
N PHE A 155 8.88 -3.97 -4.03
CA PHE A 155 9.69 -3.03 -4.79
C PHE A 155 9.16 -1.60 -4.64
N PRO A 156 10.04 -0.59 -4.69
CA PRO A 156 9.61 0.81 -4.68
C PRO A 156 8.73 1.11 -5.90
N ILE A 157 7.89 2.13 -5.75
CA ILE A 157 7.02 2.66 -6.81
C ILE A 157 7.25 4.17 -6.89
N THR A 158 7.42 4.68 -8.11
CA THR A 158 7.38 6.12 -8.40
C THR A 158 6.47 6.38 -9.60
N LEU A 159 6.12 7.64 -9.79
CA LEU A 159 5.36 8.15 -10.94
C LEU A 159 6.23 9.15 -11.70
N TYR A 160 6.22 9.08 -13.02
CA TYR A 160 6.96 10.00 -13.88
C TYR A 160 6.30 10.08 -15.26
N ASP A 161 6.20 11.29 -15.82
CA ASP A 161 5.69 11.51 -17.18
C ASP A 161 6.82 11.28 -18.19
N VAL A 162 6.85 10.07 -18.76
CA VAL A 162 7.95 9.57 -19.60
C VAL A 162 7.88 10.11 -21.01
N ASP A 163 6.69 10.32 -21.56
CA ASP A 163 6.48 10.79 -22.93
C ASP A 163 6.01 12.25 -23.03
N HIS A 164 5.95 12.96 -21.90
CA HIS A 164 5.60 14.36 -21.74
C HIS A 164 4.18 14.68 -22.25
N ASP A 165 3.27 13.72 -22.14
CA ASP A 165 1.87 13.87 -22.55
C ASP A 165 0.96 14.40 -21.43
N GLY A 166 1.53 14.63 -20.24
CA GLY A 166 0.85 15.09 -19.04
C GLY A 166 0.22 13.97 -18.21
N LYS A 167 0.39 12.71 -18.61
CA LYS A 167 0.03 11.53 -17.81
C LYS A 167 1.26 10.98 -17.11
N MET A 168 1.03 10.35 -15.97
CA MET A 168 2.08 9.73 -15.18
C MET A 168 2.18 8.23 -15.48
N GLU A 169 3.34 7.77 -15.92
CA GLU A 169 3.66 6.34 -15.95
C GLU A 169 3.96 5.82 -14.55
N ILE A 170 3.52 4.58 -14.30
CA ILE A 170 3.89 3.85 -13.09
C ILE A 170 5.21 3.14 -13.31
N ILE A 171 6.18 3.40 -12.43
CA ILE A 171 7.51 2.83 -12.52
C ILE A 171 7.79 2.01 -11.27
N THR A 172 8.18 0.76 -11.48
CA THR A 172 8.60 -0.16 -10.42
C THR A 172 9.64 -1.16 -10.96
N TYR A 173 10.04 -2.12 -10.13
CA TYR A 173 10.91 -3.21 -10.54
C TYR A 173 10.16 -4.54 -10.61
N GLY A 174 10.63 -5.42 -11.48
CA GLY A 174 10.10 -6.77 -11.64
C GLY A 174 11.08 -7.67 -12.38
N ASN A 175 10.78 -8.96 -12.44
CA ASN A 175 11.59 -9.93 -13.19
C ASN A 175 10.77 -11.04 -13.86
N LYS A 176 9.44 -10.95 -13.80
CA LYS A 176 8.55 -12.00 -14.29
C LYS A 176 8.70 -12.27 -15.79
N ASP A 177 8.94 -11.24 -16.58
CA ASP A 177 9.12 -11.38 -18.03
C ASP A 177 10.53 -11.86 -18.40
N GLU A 178 11.49 -11.70 -17.48
CA GLU A 178 12.90 -12.03 -17.66
C GLU A 178 13.25 -13.44 -17.14
N VAL A 179 12.42 -14.04 -16.28
CA VAL A 179 12.62 -15.36 -15.68
C VAL A 179 11.61 -16.36 -16.26
N PRO A 180 12.04 -17.55 -16.72
CA PRO A 180 11.11 -18.58 -17.17
C PRO A 180 10.19 -19.02 -16.02
N PRO A 181 8.92 -19.36 -16.30
CA PRO A 181 7.98 -19.80 -15.25
C PRO A 181 8.56 -21.00 -14.48
N LEU A 182 8.40 -20.98 -13.15
CA LEU A 182 8.83 -22.09 -12.30
C LEU A 182 8.13 -23.38 -12.74
N PRO A 183 8.84 -24.52 -12.81
CA PRO A 183 8.22 -25.80 -13.15
C PRO A 183 7.12 -26.14 -12.13
N GLU A 184 5.97 -26.62 -12.62
CA GLU A 184 4.73 -26.80 -11.86
C GLU A 184 4.81 -27.85 -10.74
N GLU A 185 5.79 -28.75 -10.79
CA GLU A 185 6.10 -29.73 -9.75
C GLU A 185 7.60 -29.66 -9.46
N GLU A 186 7.96 -29.08 -8.32
CA GLU A 186 9.23 -29.44 -7.72
C GLU A 186 9.10 -30.90 -7.26
N GLU A 187 9.55 -31.84 -8.09
CA GLU A 187 9.66 -33.24 -7.72
C GLU A 187 10.35 -33.31 -6.36
N LYS A 188 9.64 -33.85 -5.37
CA LYS A 188 10.21 -34.02 -4.03
C LYS A 188 11.42 -34.94 -4.22
N PRO A 189 12.64 -34.51 -3.84
CA PRO A 189 13.81 -35.32 -4.04
C PRO A 189 13.64 -36.63 -3.26
N GLU A 190 13.60 -37.75 -3.97
CA GLU A 190 13.34 -39.06 -3.38
C GLU A 190 14.66 -39.68 -2.92
N THR A 191 15.75 -39.41 -3.66
CA THR A 191 17.08 -39.96 -3.36
C THR A 191 17.90 -39.05 -2.42
N PRO A 192 18.82 -39.61 -1.62
CA PRO A 192 19.75 -38.81 -0.82
C PRO A 192 20.63 -37.86 -1.64
N GLU A 193 20.95 -38.22 -2.88
CA GLU A 193 21.77 -37.42 -3.81
C GLU A 193 20.98 -36.22 -4.34
N GLU A 194 19.71 -36.40 -4.70
CA GLU A 194 18.81 -35.30 -5.06
C GLU A 194 18.54 -34.38 -3.87
N LYS A 195 18.43 -34.93 -2.65
CA LYS A 195 18.29 -34.12 -1.42
C LYS A 195 19.53 -33.28 -1.16
N LEU A 196 20.72 -33.84 -1.39
CA LEU A 196 21.98 -33.11 -1.26
C LEU A 196 22.11 -32.03 -2.34
N ALA A 197 21.77 -32.35 -3.60
CA ALA A 197 21.79 -31.39 -4.70
C ALA A 197 20.76 -30.26 -4.52
N LEU A 198 19.56 -30.58 -4.03
CA LEU A 198 18.55 -29.58 -3.67
C LEU A 198 19.01 -28.73 -2.48
N ALA A 199 19.59 -29.35 -1.45
CA ALA A 199 20.17 -28.62 -0.33
C ALA A 199 21.29 -27.68 -0.80
N GLU A 200 22.21 -28.12 -1.66
CA GLU A 200 23.25 -27.26 -2.24
C GLU A 200 22.67 -26.13 -3.11
N LYS A 201 21.56 -26.39 -3.82
CA LYS A 201 20.82 -25.41 -4.63
C LYS A 201 20.08 -24.38 -3.76
N ILE A 202 19.57 -24.76 -2.59
CA ILE A 202 18.86 -23.90 -1.63
C ILE A 202 19.85 -23.10 -0.76
N VAL A 203 21.02 -23.66 -0.44
CA VAL A 203 22.01 -23.06 0.48
C VAL A 203 22.70 -21.81 -0.11
N LYS A 204 22.74 -21.67 -1.45
CA LYS A 204 23.36 -20.51 -2.10
C LYS A 204 22.30 -19.57 -2.65
N LEU A 205 22.20 -18.37 -2.05
CA LEU A 205 21.48 -17.24 -2.64
C LEU A 205 21.98 -17.01 -4.07
N LYS A 206 21.08 -16.89 -5.03
CA LYS A 206 21.41 -16.70 -6.44
C LYS A 206 21.25 -15.24 -6.83
N THR A 207 22.04 -14.81 -7.81
CA THR A 207 21.75 -13.59 -8.54
C THR A 207 20.41 -13.75 -9.27
N GLU A 208 19.55 -12.76 -9.16
CA GLU A 208 18.28 -12.72 -9.87
C GLU A 208 18.28 -11.57 -10.87
N PRO A 209 17.85 -11.78 -12.12
CA PRO A 209 17.65 -10.65 -13.02
C PRO A 209 16.52 -9.78 -12.46
N ILE A 210 16.63 -8.47 -12.65
CA ILE A 210 15.59 -7.50 -12.34
C ILE A 210 15.60 -6.42 -13.41
N SER A 211 14.41 -5.97 -13.82
CA SER A 211 14.27 -4.94 -14.83
C SER A 211 13.32 -3.86 -14.32
N MET A 212 13.53 -2.65 -14.82
CA MET A 212 12.61 -1.56 -14.60
C MET A 212 11.36 -1.79 -15.45
N TYR A 213 10.19 -1.75 -14.82
CA TYR A 213 8.91 -1.91 -15.46
C TYR A 213 8.22 -0.56 -15.45
N ILE A 214 7.88 -0.08 -16.64
CA ILE A 214 7.24 1.22 -16.87
C ILE A 214 5.87 0.92 -17.48
N PHE A 215 4.79 1.31 -16.80
CA PHE A 215 3.41 1.07 -17.24
C PHE A 215 2.72 2.39 -17.59
N THR A 216 2.10 2.42 -18.76
CA THR A 216 1.33 3.56 -19.27
C THR A 216 -0.11 3.12 -19.55
N TYR A 217 -1.07 4.02 -19.37
CA TYR A 217 -2.48 3.73 -19.63
C TYR A 217 -2.83 4.05 -21.09
N LYS A 218 -3.13 3.01 -21.88
CA LYS A 218 -3.47 3.15 -23.31
C LYS A 218 -4.73 2.35 -23.63
N ASN A 219 -5.71 3.03 -24.23
CA ASN A 219 -6.97 2.44 -24.72
C ASN A 219 -7.77 1.67 -23.67
N GLY A 220 -7.76 2.12 -22.41
CA GLY A 220 -8.52 1.47 -21.33
C GLY A 220 -7.75 0.39 -20.57
N GLU A 221 -6.51 0.08 -20.99
CA GLU A 221 -5.66 -0.95 -20.39
C GLU A 221 -4.29 -0.37 -20.01
N MET A 222 -3.67 -0.97 -18.99
CA MET A 222 -2.28 -0.67 -18.64
C MET A 222 -1.34 -1.54 -19.47
N VAL A 223 -0.40 -0.91 -20.17
CA VAL A 223 0.57 -1.59 -21.03
C VAL A 223 1.99 -1.24 -20.59
N ARG A 224 2.88 -2.23 -20.66
CA ARG A 224 4.31 -2.03 -20.37
C ARG A 224 4.98 -1.32 -21.55
N ILE A 225 5.68 -0.23 -21.29
CA ILE A 225 6.62 0.40 -22.23
C ILE A 225 7.95 -0.37 -22.17
N PRO A 226 8.46 -0.90 -23.28
CA PRO A 226 9.80 -1.48 -23.32
C PRO A 226 10.86 -0.42 -23.00
N ASN A 227 11.85 -0.77 -22.18
CA ASN A 227 12.87 0.18 -21.72
C ASN A 227 13.71 0.78 -22.87
N GLU A 228 13.77 0.10 -24.02
CA GLU A 228 14.45 0.56 -25.22
C GLU A 228 13.74 1.73 -25.91
N GLN A 229 12.46 1.97 -25.59
CA GLN A 229 11.65 3.05 -26.15
C GLN A 229 11.74 4.34 -25.31
N VAL A 230 12.34 4.27 -24.11
CA VAL A 230 12.49 5.41 -23.22
C VAL A 230 13.78 6.15 -23.52
N SER A 231 13.72 7.49 -23.56
CA SER A 231 14.91 8.29 -23.83
C SER A 231 15.96 8.10 -22.73
N ALA A 232 17.24 8.23 -23.09
CA ALA A 232 18.32 8.09 -22.11
C ALA A 232 18.26 9.17 -21.00
N GLN A 233 17.69 10.34 -21.32
CA GLN A 233 17.52 11.43 -20.37
C GLN A 233 16.43 11.09 -19.33
N ASP A 234 15.27 10.61 -19.79
CA ASP A 234 14.16 10.24 -18.91
C ASP A 234 14.53 9.03 -18.06
N MET A 235 15.20 8.04 -18.65
CA MET A 235 15.71 6.88 -17.91
C MET A 235 16.71 7.27 -16.80
N ALA A 236 17.52 8.32 -17.01
CA ALA A 236 18.41 8.84 -15.98
C ALA A 236 17.63 9.57 -14.88
N ALA A 237 16.65 10.40 -15.24
CA ALA A 237 15.79 11.10 -14.29
C ALA A 237 14.97 10.11 -13.43
N ILE A 238 14.42 9.07 -14.04
CA ILE A 238 13.71 7.99 -13.34
C ILE A 238 14.64 7.32 -12.33
N LYS A 239 15.86 6.93 -12.73
CA LYS A 239 16.83 6.31 -11.81
C LYS A 239 17.24 7.22 -10.66
N GLU A 240 17.28 8.53 -10.89
CA GLU A 240 17.55 9.53 -9.84
C GLU A 240 16.37 9.64 -8.85
N GLN A 241 15.13 9.58 -9.33
CA GLN A 241 13.92 9.69 -8.50
C GLN A 241 13.53 8.40 -7.78
N MET A 242 13.86 7.24 -8.35
CA MET A 242 13.52 5.94 -7.76
C MET A 242 14.09 5.85 -6.34
N PRO A 243 13.23 5.59 -5.33
CA PRO A 243 13.70 5.41 -3.97
C PRO A 243 14.70 4.25 -3.92
N VAL A 244 15.82 4.46 -3.23
CA VAL A 244 16.70 3.36 -2.82
C VAL A 244 16.03 2.66 -1.64
N ASP A 245 14.99 1.88 -1.94
CA ASP A 245 14.27 1.10 -0.94
C ASP A 245 14.77 -0.34 -0.93
N TYR A 246 14.95 -0.90 0.25
CA TYR A 246 15.71 -2.12 0.49
C TYR A 246 14.98 -3.35 -0.06
N PRO A 247 15.44 -4.02 -1.14
CA PRO A 247 14.77 -5.24 -1.62
C PRO A 247 15.15 -6.48 -0.78
N GLY A 248 15.49 -6.34 0.51
CA GLY A 248 15.70 -7.47 1.42
C GLY A 248 16.98 -7.38 2.26
N PHE A 249 17.10 -6.34 3.10
CA PHE A 249 18.25 -6.20 4.00
C PHE A 249 18.52 -7.48 4.83
N PRO A 250 19.80 -7.89 5.04
CA PRO A 250 21.04 -7.43 4.40
C PRO A 250 21.50 -8.35 3.25
N TYR A 251 20.58 -9.07 2.61
CA TYR A 251 20.95 -10.21 1.78
C TYR A 251 21.07 -9.90 0.30
N TYR A 252 20.46 -8.82 -0.21
CA TYR A 252 20.47 -8.47 -1.63
C TYR A 252 20.74 -6.98 -1.88
N MET A 253 21.43 -6.70 -2.99
CA MET A 253 21.63 -5.35 -3.52
C MET A 253 21.24 -5.30 -4.98
N MET A 254 20.62 -4.20 -5.38
CA MET A 254 20.38 -3.93 -6.78
C MET A 254 21.67 -3.40 -7.43
N LYS A 255 22.10 -4.03 -8.52
CA LYS A 255 23.21 -3.56 -9.34
C LYS A 255 22.79 -3.63 -10.81
N GLY A 256 22.50 -2.47 -11.40
CA GLY A 256 21.98 -2.42 -12.76
C GLY A 256 20.67 -3.20 -12.86
N ASP A 257 20.67 -4.24 -13.68
CA ASP A 257 19.55 -5.15 -13.97
C ASP A 257 19.61 -6.45 -13.17
N GLN A 258 20.30 -6.47 -12.02
CA GLN A 258 20.43 -7.67 -11.18
C GLN A 258 20.25 -7.38 -9.70
N LEU A 259 19.56 -8.29 -9.01
CA LEU A 259 19.63 -8.44 -7.55
C LEU A 259 20.79 -9.38 -7.21
N LEU A 260 21.87 -8.82 -6.68
CA LEU A 260 23.06 -9.55 -6.27
C LEU A 260 22.99 -9.87 -4.78
N PRO A 261 23.14 -11.14 -4.38
CA PRO A 261 23.20 -11.47 -2.97
C PRO A 261 24.51 -10.99 -2.34
N ASN A 262 24.39 -10.25 -1.24
CA ASN A 262 25.51 -9.73 -0.46
C ASN A 262 26.24 -10.81 0.35
N VAL A 263 25.56 -11.90 0.69
CA VAL A 263 26.06 -12.94 1.58
C VAL A 263 26.12 -14.28 0.85
N GLN A 264 27.13 -14.48 0.00
CA GLN A 264 27.39 -15.79 -0.64
C GLN A 264 28.58 -16.54 -0.04
N ARG A 265 29.30 -15.96 0.94
CA ARG A 265 30.47 -16.61 1.53
C ARG A 265 30.04 -17.54 2.67
N GLN A 266 30.22 -18.84 2.49
CA GLN A 266 29.96 -19.89 3.49
C GLN A 266 30.40 -19.53 4.93
N PRO A 267 31.61 -18.98 5.19
CA PRO A 267 32.00 -18.58 6.55
C PRO A 267 31.20 -17.40 7.15
N TYR A 268 30.47 -16.66 6.32
CA TYR A 268 29.56 -15.59 6.75
C TYR A 268 28.17 -16.11 7.09
N SER A 269 27.64 -17.07 6.33
CA SER A 269 26.37 -17.77 6.63
C SER A 269 26.48 -18.55 7.94
N GLU A 270 27.58 -19.29 8.12
CA GLU A 270 27.92 -19.98 9.37
C GLU A 270 28.10 -18.98 10.53
N GLY A 271 28.68 -17.81 10.24
CA GLY A 271 28.84 -16.72 11.20
C GLY A 271 27.54 -16.01 11.58
N MET A 272 26.60 -15.83 10.66
CA MET A 272 25.27 -15.26 10.92
C MET A 272 24.42 -16.17 11.81
N MET A 273 24.63 -17.48 11.73
CA MET A 273 24.00 -18.47 12.61
C MET A 273 24.64 -18.53 14.01
N GLN A 274 25.78 -17.86 14.24
CA GLN A 274 26.38 -17.75 15.58
C GLN A 274 25.65 -16.69 16.40
N ALA A 275 25.04 -17.14 17.51
CA ALA A 275 24.34 -16.27 18.45
C ALA A 275 25.21 -15.06 18.86
N GLY A 276 24.67 -13.86 18.71
CA GLY A 276 25.30 -12.61 19.14
C GLY A 276 26.24 -11.93 18.13
N THR A 277 26.64 -12.58 17.03
CA THR A 277 27.56 -11.94 16.04
C THR A 277 26.87 -11.35 14.82
N ALA A 278 25.60 -11.71 14.58
CA ALA A 278 24.84 -11.27 13.42
C ALA A 278 24.75 -9.73 13.25
N PRO A 279 24.47 -8.92 14.30
CA PRO A 279 24.39 -7.47 14.15
C PRO A 279 25.71 -6.82 13.69
N TYR A 280 26.85 -7.28 14.23
CA TYR A 280 28.17 -6.74 13.86
C TYR A 280 28.54 -7.08 12.42
N ARG A 281 28.21 -8.30 11.99
CA ARG A 281 28.46 -8.75 10.62
C ARG A 281 27.55 -8.05 9.62
N ALA A 282 26.29 -7.77 9.99
CA ALA A 282 25.37 -6.98 9.16
C ALA A 282 25.91 -5.55 9.00
N PHE A 283 26.36 -4.94 10.09
CA PHE A 283 27.00 -3.63 10.05
C PHE A 283 28.25 -3.59 9.15
N LEU A 284 29.10 -4.62 9.19
CA LEU A 284 30.26 -4.70 8.30
C LEU A 284 29.86 -4.79 6.81
N LEU A 285 28.82 -5.56 6.49
CA LEU A 285 28.29 -5.64 5.12
C LEU A 285 27.75 -4.28 4.66
N ASP A 286 27.06 -3.57 5.54
CA ASP A 286 26.57 -2.22 5.26
C ASP A 286 27.72 -1.26 5.00
N MET A 287 28.76 -1.27 5.83
CA MET A 287 29.94 -0.46 5.62
C MET A 287 30.64 -0.75 4.29
N LEU A 288 30.78 -2.04 3.93
CA LEU A 288 31.37 -2.44 2.65
C LEU A 288 30.52 -2.01 1.46
N ASN A 289 29.20 -2.09 1.59
CA ASN A 289 28.29 -1.62 0.55
C ASN A 289 28.40 -0.09 0.38
N VAL A 290 28.36 0.64 1.49
CA VAL A 290 28.51 2.10 1.50
C VAL A 290 29.84 2.51 0.86
N ASP A 291 30.96 1.91 1.25
CA ASP A 291 32.29 2.16 0.67
C ASP A 291 32.34 1.89 -0.85
N LYS A 292 31.68 0.83 -1.29
CA LYS A 292 31.57 0.50 -2.72
C LYS A 292 30.75 1.53 -3.48
N ILE A 293 29.57 1.93 -2.98
CA ILE A 293 28.72 2.97 -3.58
C ILE A 293 29.50 4.29 -3.66
N PHE A 294 30.25 4.63 -2.60
CA PHE A 294 31.13 5.78 -2.59
C PHE A 294 32.20 5.72 -3.67
N SER A 295 32.85 4.57 -3.82
CA SER A 295 33.88 4.35 -4.85
C SER A 295 33.33 4.46 -6.26
N GLU A 296 32.13 3.90 -6.51
CA GLU A 296 31.44 3.96 -7.80
C GLU A 296 31.02 5.38 -8.18
N HIS A 297 30.70 6.24 -7.19
CA HIS A 297 30.31 7.64 -7.40
C HIS A 297 31.45 8.65 -7.13
N ASN A 298 32.72 8.26 -7.27
CA ASN A 298 33.87 9.17 -7.11
C ASN A 298 33.91 9.94 -5.77
N GLY A 299 33.42 9.33 -4.70
CA GLY A 299 33.33 9.89 -3.35
C GLY A 299 32.17 10.86 -3.13
N GLN A 300 31.18 10.87 -4.02
CA GLN A 300 29.94 11.62 -3.86
C GLN A 300 28.98 10.88 -2.92
N MET A 301 28.47 11.58 -1.90
CA MET A 301 27.48 11.08 -0.93
C MET A 301 26.08 11.11 -1.52
N ASP A 302 25.73 12.22 -2.15
CA ASP A 302 24.42 12.42 -2.77
C ASP A 302 24.52 13.48 -3.88
N SER A 303 23.58 13.44 -4.81
CA SER A 303 23.51 14.33 -5.97
C SER A 303 22.07 14.57 -6.36
N ARG A 304 21.71 15.83 -6.60
CA ARG A 304 20.41 16.19 -7.16
C ARG A 304 20.57 17.21 -8.28
N SER A 305 20.10 16.85 -9.47
CA SER A 305 20.13 17.74 -10.64
C SER A 305 19.19 18.94 -10.46
N THR A 306 17.97 18.70 -9.98
CA THR A 306 16.97 19.71 -9.64
C THR A 306 15.94 19.15 -8.65
N PHE A 307 15.20 20.02 -7.98
CA PHE A 307 14.05 19.68 -7.14
C PHE A 307 12.76 20.24 -7.75
N GLY A 308 11.86 19.38 -8.22
CA GLY A 308 10.56 19.79 -8.78
C GLY A 308 10.63 20.87 -9.88
N HIS A 309 9.47 21.36 -10.34
CA HIS A 309 9.41 22.36 -11.42
C HIS A 309 9.61 23.83 -10.96
N GLY A 310 9.88 24.08 -9.68
CA GLY A 310 9.91 25.42 -9.10
C GLY A 310 11.11 25.75 -8.20
N SER A 311 12.00 24.80 -7.92
CA SER A 311 13.14 25.07 -7.05
C SER A 311 14.19 25.94 -7.73
N LYS A 312 14.76 26.87 -6.97
CA LYS A 312 15.90 27.68 -7.39
C LYS A 312 17.23 26.95 -7.24
N PHE A 313 17.24 25.81 -6.54
CA PHE A 313 18.41 24.97 -6.36
C PHE A 313 18.62 24.03 -7.55
N THR A 314 19.83 24.01 -8.09
CA THR A 314 20.21 23.14 -9.20
C THR A 314 21.63 22.60 -9.02
N ASN A 315 21.90 21.45 -9.63
CA ASN A 315 23.21 20.79 -9.66
C ASN A 315 23.85 20.63 -8.28
N LEU A 316 23.07 20.13 -7.32
CA LEU A 316 23.51 19.92 -5.95
C LEU A 316 24.33 18.63 -5.82
N SER A 317 25.38 18.71 -5.03
CA SER A 317 26.23 17.56 -4.72
C SER A 317 26.78 17.65 -3.30
N ILE A 318 26.76 16.54 -2.59
CA ILE A 318 27.50 16.38 -1.33
C ILE A 318 28.74 15.55 -1.64
N ARG A 319 29.93 16.12 -1.44
CA ARG A 319 31.21 15.44 -1.67
C ARG A 319 32.23 15.84 -0.60
N ALA A 320 32.85 14.84 0.03
CA ALA A 320 33.92 15.05 1.01
C ALA A 320 33.59 16.09 2.10
N GLY A 321 32.36 16.03 2.66
CA GLY A 321 31.91 16.96 3.71
C GLY A 321 31.64 18.38 3.23
N LYS A 322 31.45 18.59 1.93
CA LYS A 322 31.02 19.86 1.33
C LYS A 322 29.77 19.67 0.52
N LEU A 323 28.82 20.59 0.71
CA LEU A 323 27.69 20.78 -0.17
C LEU A 323 28.05 21.88 -1.18
N SER A 324 27.78 21.62 -2.46
CA SER A 324 27.92 22.60 -3.52
C SER A 324 26.79 22.50 -4.52
N GLY A 325 26.49 23.62 -5.19
CA GLY A 325 25.54 23.70 -6.29
C GLY A 325 25.28 25.14 -6.70
N THR A 326 24.16 25.37 -7.37
CA THR A 326 23.72 26.69 -7.80
C THR A 326 22.36 27.04 -7.23
N PHE A 327 22.20 28.27 -6.74
CA PHE A 327 20.92 28.85 -6.30
C PHE A 327 20.64 30.11 -7.13
N ASN A 328 19.57 30.14 -7.92
CA ASN A 328 19.30 31.23 -8.87
C ASN A 328 20.49 31.54 -9.80
N GLY A 329 21.24 30.52 -10.20
CA GLY A 329 22.45 30.66 -11.03
C GLY A 329 23.70 31.16 -10.28
N VAL A 330 23.59 31.49 -8.99
CA VAL A 330 24.73 31.83 -8.13
C VAL A 330 25.30 30.54 -7.54
N ALA A 331 26.58 30.28 -7.80
CA ALA A 331 27.26 29.12 -7.22
C ALA A 331 27.50 29.32 -5.72
N PHE A 332 27.27 28.27 -4.92
CA PHE A 332 27.60 28.25 -3.50
C PHE A 332 28.36 26.98 -3.15
N SER A 333 29.15 27.06 -2.08
CA SER A 333 29.80 25.90 -1.49
C SER A 333 29.98 26.10 0.01
N THR A 334 29.53 25.14 0.80
CA THR A 334 29.58 25.20 2.25
C THR A 334 30.03 23.86 2.83
N PRO A 335 30.79 23.84 3.94
CA PRO A 335 30.95 22.62 4.73
C PRO A 335 29.58 22.08 5.16
N THR A 336 29.43 20.77 5.19
CA THR A 336 28.23 20.10 5.68
C THR A 336 28.57 18.77 6.34
N THR A 337 27.77 18.39 7.35
CA THR A 337 27.77 17.05 7.93
C THR A 337 26.63 16.19 7.36
N ALA A 338 25.82 16.76 6.47
CA ALA A 338 24.75 16.03 5.81
C ALA A 338 25.33 14.99 4.85
N THR A 339 24.63 13.86 4.76
CA THR A 339 24.94 12.77 3.83
C THR A 339 23.86 12.62 2.77
N LYS A 340 22.71 13.27 2.93
CA LYS A 340 21.56 13.17 2.02
C LYS A 340 20.89 14.51 1.78
N LEU A 341 20.52 14.75 0.53
CA LEU A 341 19.68 15.84 0.03
C LEU A 341 18.23 15.34 0.01
N LEU A 342 17.36 15.92 0.84
CA LEU A 342 15.97 15.43 0.97
C LEU A 342 15.03 16.13 -0.01
N ASP A 343 14.81 17.42 0.19
CA ASP A 343 13.85 18.22 -0.59
C ASP A 343 14.12 19.72 -0.38
N THR A 344 13.28 20.56 -0.96
CA THR A 344 13.22 22.00 -0.73
C THR A 344 11.90 22.40 -0.10
N MET A 345 11.88 23.51 0.63
CA MET A 345 10.69 24.04 1.27
C MET A 345 10.60 25.56 1.20
N ARG A 346 9.37 26.08 1.07
CA ARG A 346 9.04 27.49 1.20
C ARG A 346 9.04 27.88 2.67
N LEU A 347 9.80 28.92 2.98
CA LEU A 347 10.02 29.42 4.32
C LEU A 347 9.32 30.77 4.53
N PRO A 348 9.09 31.18 5.80
CA PRO A 348 8.56 32.49 6.11
C PRO A 348 9.32 33.63 5.40
N GLY A 349 8.57 34.59 4.86
CA GLY A 349 9.13 35.69 4.09
C GLY A 349 9.50 35.35 2.64
N GLY A 350 8.99 34.23 2.10
CA GLY A 350 9.16 33.86 0.69
C GLY A 350 10.56 33.34 0.34
N LYS A 351 11.32 32.94 1.35
CA LYS A 351 12.63 32.30 1.16
C LYS A 351 12.43 30.82 0.78
N GLU A 352 13.44 30.24 0.15
CA GLU A 352 13.48 28.81 -0.14
C GLU A 352 14.61 28.18 0.67
N GLY A 353 14.31 27.08 1.36
CA GLY A 353 15.24 26.32 2.17
C GLY A 353 15.52 24.96 1.55
N LEU A 354 16.77 24.54 1.57
CA LEU A 354 17.20 23.20 1.20
C LEU A 354 17.27 22.31 2.45
N ILE A 355 16.58 21.17 2.42
CA ILE A 355 16.53 20.22 3.53
C ILE A 355 17.66 19.20 3.37
N LEU A 356 18.48 19.14 4.40
CA LEU A 356 19.69 18.33 4.48
C LEU A 356 19.56 17.35 5.65
N LEU A 357 19.90 16.08 5.42
CA LEU A 357 19.92 15.05 6.46
C LEU A 357 21.34 14.53 6.68
N GLY A 358 21.82 14.65 7.91
CA GLY A 358 23.04 14.02 8.42
C GLY A 358 22.78 13.40 9.78
N GLU A 359 23.60 13.75 10.78
CA GLU A 359 23.25 13.43 12.17
C GLU A 359 21.98 14.17 12.61
N ASN A 360 21.85 15.43 12.19
CA ASN A 360 20.69 16.28 12.40
C ASN A 360 20.00 16.52 11.06
N LEU A 361 18.73 16.93 11.10
CA LEU A 361 18.04 17.48 9.96
C LEU A 361 18.20 19.00 9.99
N THR A 362 18.71 19.58 8.91
CA THR A 362 18.97 21.01 8.80
C THR A 362 18.28 21.58 7.58
N VAL A 363 17.67 22.76 7.73
CA VAL A 363 17.17 23.55 6.60
C VAL A 363 18.12 24.72 6.38
N MET A 364 18.79 24.70 5.24
CA MET A 364 19.80 25.69 4.86
C MET A 364 19.21 26.66 3.83
N THR A 365 19.43 27.95 4.01
CA THR A 365 19.10 28.97 3.01
C THR A 365 20.36 29.52 2.35
N VAL A 366 20.22 30.01 1.11
CA VAL A 366 21.29 30.67 0.36
C VAL A 366 20.89 32.13 0.14
N ASN A 367 21.75 33.04 0.59
CA ASN A 367 21.58 34.47 0.37
C ASN A 367 21.94 34.85 -1.08
N PRO A 368 21.50 36.02 -1.57
CA PRO A 368 21.80 36.45 -2.95
C PRO A 368 23.29 36.58 -3.29
N ASP A 369 24.15 36.72 -2.27
CA ASP A 369 25.61 36.78 -2.41
C ASP A 369 26.29 35.39 -2.44
N GLY A 370 25.50 34.31 -2.39
CA GLY A 370 25.97 32.93 -2.36
C GLY A 370 26.38 32.44 -0.97
N THR A 371 26.25 33.27 0.08
CA THR A 371 26.50 32.84 1.46
C THR A 371 25.37 31.93 1.95
N THR A 372 25.73 30.92 2.73
CA THR A 372 24.78 29.93 3.25
C THR A 372 24.52 30.16 4.73
N GLN A 373 23.29 29.84 5.17
CA GLN A 373 22.92 29.88 6.58
C GLN A 373 22.00 28.72 6.94
N ASP A 374 22.39 27.95 7.95
CA ASP A 374 21.51 26.99 8.61
C ASP A 374 20.44 27.76 9.38
N THR A 375 19.20 27.72 8.88
CA THR A 375 18.10 28.54 9.37
C THR A 375 17.24 27.79 10.39
N TYR A 376 17.08 26.48 10.18
CA TYR A 376 16.36 25.60 11.09
C TYR A 376 17.15 24.30 11.30
N THR A 377 17.11 23.75 12.50
CA THR A 377 17.79 22.48 12.82
C THR A 377 16.94 21.66 13.77
N ILE A 378 16.80 20.38 13.48
CA ILE A 378 16.21 19.36 14.35
C ILE A 378 17.33 18.41 14.74
N LEU A 379 17.63 18.38 16.04
CA LEU A 379 18.68 17.54 16.58
C LEU A 379 18.22 16.09 16.65
N ARG A 380 19.14 15.13 16.44
CA ARG A 380 18.87 13.68 16.54
C ARG A 380 18.15 13.27 17.83
N LYS A 381 18.46 13.94 18.94
CA LYS A 381 17.90 13.66 20.27
C LYS A 381 16.46 14.14 20.45
N GLU A 382 15.99 15.06 19.59
CA GLU A 382 14.64 15.63 19.66
C GLU A 382 13.63 14.71 18.98
N ILE A 383 14.03 14.06 17.88
CA ILE A 383 13.21 13.08 17.15
C ILE A 383 13.95 11.74 17.07
N ASN A 384 13.56 10.79 17.89
CA ASN A 384 14.15 9.44 17.90
C ASN A 384 13.88 8.73 16.57
N GLY A 385 14.91 8.31 15.82
CA GLY A 385 14.74 7.65 14.53
C GLY A 385 14.65 8.60 13.33
N LEU A 386 15.06 9.87 13.50
CA LEU A 386 15.11 10.87 12.43
C LEU A 386 15.83 10.37 11.17
N ALA A 387 16.95 9.63 11.35
CA ALA A 387 17.74 9.08 10.25
C ALA A 387 16.98 8.07 9.36
N THR A 388 15.91 7.46 9.87
CA THR A 388 15.07 6.47 9.15
C THR A 388 13.65 6.98 8.91
N SER A 389 13.40 8.27 9.14
CA SER A 389 12.09 8.88 8.94
C SER A 389 11.93 9.31 7.50
N ASP A 390 10.73 9.13 6.95
CA ASP A 390 10.36 9.78 5.69
C ASP A 390 9.95 11.22 5.99
N ILE A 391 10.34 12.14 5.13
CA ILE A 391 10.02 13.57 5.25
C ILE A 391 9.20 13.95 4.03
N ILE A 392 8.06 14.58 4.26
CA ILE A 392 7.21 15.16 3.21
C ILE A 392 7.10 16.65 3.50
N VAL A 393 7.32 17.46 2.48
CA VAL A 393 7.20 18.92 2.55
C VAL A 393 5.91 19.33 1.85
N ALA A 394 5.09 20.11 2.53
CA ALA A 394 3.78 20.51 2.02
C ALA A 394 3.23 21.71 2.77
N ASP A 395 2.59 22.63 2.05
CA ASP A 395 1.79 23.72 2.61
C ASP A 395 0.37 23.21 2.89
N ILE A 396 0.19 22.71 4.12
CA ILE A 396 -1.03 22.04 4.56
C ILE A 396 -2.07 23.00 5.14
N ASP A 397 -1.66 24.21 5.53
CA ASP A 397 -2.55 25.24 6.08
C ASP A 397 -2.78 26.44 5.13
N HIS A 398 -2.21 26.38 3.93
CA HIS A 398 -2.43 27.29 2.80
C HIS A 398 -1.94 28.72 3.04
N ASP A 399 -0.88 28.90 3.83
CA ASP A 399 -0.28 30.22 4.08
C ASP A 399 0.95 30.53 3.22
N ASN A 400 1.28 29.65 2.25
CA ASN A 400 2.47 29.70 1.39
C ASN A 400 3.80 29.48 2.13
N VAL A 401 3.77 28.97 3.35
CA VAL A 401 4.91 28.39 4.05
C VAL A 401 4.70 26.89 4.08
N ASP A 402 5.73 26.12 3.73
CA ASP A 402 5.57 24.66 3.76
C ASP A 402 5.83 24.14 5.19
N GLU A 403 4.98 23.23 5.63
CA GLU A 403 5.18 22.37 6.79
C GLU A 403 6.05 21.16 6.43
N MET A 404 6.66 20.60 7.47
CA MET A 404 7.42 19.36 7.41
C MET A 404 6.68 18.25 8.14
N LEU A 405 6.25 17.25 7.39
CA LEU A 405 5.60 16.05 7.89
C LEU A 405 6.66 14.98 8.12
N VAL A 406 6.96 14.68 9.38
CA VAL A 406 7.97 13.71 9.79
C VAL A 406 7.30 12.38 10.08
N ALA A 407 7.50 11.40 9.19
CA ALA A 407 6.89 10.07 9.27
C ALA A 407 7.70 9.15 10.20
N ASN A 408 7.38 9.22 11.50
CA ASN A 408 8.10 8.50 12.55
C ASN A 408 7.17 8.03 13.69
N THR A 409 7.70 7.47 14.77
CA THR A 409 6.95 7.15 15.98
C THR A 409 7.48 7.94 17.20
N PRO A 410 6.75 8.99 17.64
CA PRO A 410 5.55 9.56 17.02
C PRO A 410 5.85 10.30 15.71
N SER A 411 4.81 10.53 14.92
CA SER A 411 4.85 11.37 13.72
C SER A 411 4.56 12.82 14.08
N TYR A 412 5.16 13.77 13.35
CA TYR A 412 5.06 15.20 13.63
C TYR A 412 4.67 16.00 12.39
N VAL A 413 3.90 17.06 12.60
CA VAL A 413 3.75 18.15 11.64
C VAL A 413 4.44 19.38 12.24
N LEU A 414 5.49 19.85 11.56
CA LEU A 414 6.33 20.95 12.04
C LEU A 414 6.22 22.15 11.09
N LYS A 415 5.90 23.32 11.63
CA LYS A 415 5.85 24.57 10.88
C LYS A 415 7.06 25.43 11.21
N PRO A 416 7.82 25.93 10.22
CA PRO A 416 8.91 26.85 10.48
C PRO A 416 8.36 28.24 10.86
N LEU A 417 8.85 28.79 11.97
CA LEU A 417 8.50 30.15 12.43
C LEU A 417 9.54 31.17 11.96
N ALA A 418 9.15 32.44 11.87
CA ALA A 418 10.05 33.53 11.47
C ALA A 418 11.23 33.77 12.43
N ASP A 419 11.15 33.28 13.68
CA ASP A 419 12.22 33.39 14.68
C ASP A 419 13.27 32.27 14.59
N GLY A 420 13.19 31.40 13.57
CA GLY A 420 14.12 30.29 13.36
C GLY A 420 13.80 29.03 14.17
N LYS A 421 12.63 28.97 14.82
CA LYS A 421 12.17 27.77 15.55
C LYS A 421 11.12 26.99 14.79
N TRP A 422 10.88 25.77 15.24
CA TRP A 422 9.77 24.94 14.79
C TRP A 422 8.59 25.07 15.74
N ASP A 423 7.40 25.31 15.19
CA ASP A 423 6.14 25.07 15.89
C ASP A 423 5.65 23.65 15.61
N VAL A 424 5.12 22.99 16.63
CA VAL A 424 4.58 21.64 16.51
C VAL A 424 3.08 21.75 16.34
N LEU A 425 2.62 21.77 15.09
CA LEU A 425 1.19 21.89 14.77
C LEU A 425 0.40 20.65 15.16
N TRP A 426 1.03 19.47 15.05
CA TRP A 426 0.40 18.20 15.41
C TRP A 426 1.45 17.14 15.74
N VAL A 427 1.09 16.23 16.65
CA VAL A 427 1.91 15.07 17.01
C VAL A 427 1.01 13.84 17.20
N SER A 428 1.42 12.70 16.65
CA SER A 428 0.74 11.43 16.92
C SER A 428 0.98 10.98 18.36
N ALA A 429 0.21 10.01 18.86
CA ALA A 429 0.49 9.47 20.18
C ALA A 429 1.93 8.89 20.25
N ALA A 430 2.62 9.09 21.38
CA ALA A 430 4.06 8.81 21.55
C ALA A 430 4.49 7.36 21.22
N LYS A 431 3.56 6.40 21.26
CA LYS A 431 3.81 4.98 20.94
C LYS A 431 3.00 4.48 19.75
N ASP A 432 2.44 5.39 18.95
CA ASP A 432 1.66 5.03 17.77
C ASP A 432 2.57 4.57 16.64
N LYS A 433 2.84 3.26 16.60
CA LYS A 433 3.65 2.65 15.53
C LYS A 433 2.88 2.48 14.22
N ALA A 434 1.57 2.73 14.21
CA ALA A 434 0.74 2.53 13.04
C ALA A 434 0.62 3.81 12.22
N PHE A 435 0.52 4.97 12.88
CA PHE A 435 0.45 6.24 12.17
C PHE A 435 1.77 6.54 11.45
N ARG A 436 1.71 6.79 10.13
CA ARG A 436 2.87 7.19 9.32
C ARG A 436 2.41 7.95 8.09
N PHE A 437 2.91 9.16 7.88
CA PHE A 437 2.66 9.89 6.64
C PHE A 437 3.18 9.12 5.43
N SER A 438 2.54 9.28 4.28
CA SER A 438 2.90 8.58 3.04
C SER A 438 2.92 9.50 1.84
N ASN A 439 2.04 10.49 1.76
CA ASN A 439 2.04 11.47 0.67
C ASN A 439 1.23 12.73 1.04
N PHE A 440 1.32 13.79 0.22
CA PHE A 440 0.44 14.96 0.25
C PHE A 440 0.10 15.39 -1.18
N ALA A 441 -1.15 15.21 -1.58
CA ALA A 441 -1.59 15.50 -2.94
C ALA A 441 -3.13 15.60 -3.01
N THR A 442 -3.65 16.15 -4.11
CA THR A 442 -5.07 16.03 -4.46
C THR A 442 -5.37 14.58 -4.85
N VAL A 443 -6.47 14.03 -4.38
CA VAL A 443 -6.93 12.66 -4.70
C VAL A 443 -8.26 12.75 -5.45
N GLY A 444 -8.35 12.03 -6.57
CA GLY A 444 -9.50 12.09 -7.46
C GLY A 444 -9.70 13.49 -8.04
N ASN A 445 -10.92 14.01 -7.92
CA ASN A 445 -11.31 15.34 -8.41
C ASN A 445 -11.25 16.43 -7.32
N ASP A 446 -10.79 16.12 -6.12
CA ASP A 446 -10.78 17.10 -5.03
C ASP A 446 -9.82 18.26 -5.37
N PRO A 447 -10.30 19.51 -5.38
CA PRO A 447 -9.42 20.65 -5.61
C PRO A 447 -8.43 20.90 -4.46
N GLN A 448 -8.69 20.37 -3.26
CA GLN A 448 -7.82 20.55 -2.11
C GLN A 448 -6.91 19.34 -1.92
N PRO A 449 -5.59 19.54 -1.81
CA PRO A 449 -4.70 18.46 -1.44
C PRO A 449 -5.00 18.01 -0.01
N GLU A 450 -4.87 16.72 0.23
CA GLU A 450 -5.01 16.13 1.55
C GLU A 450 -3.70 15.46 1.97
N ILE A 451 -3.57 15.18 3.26
CA ILE A 451 -2.48 14.40 3.83
C ILE A 451 -2.87 12.94 3.72
N ILE A 452 -2.08 12.15 3.02
CA ILE A 452 -2.26 10.71 2.91
C ILE A 452 -1.35 10.04 3.92
N ALA A 453 -1.96 9.30 4.85
CA ALA A 453 -1.24 8.62 5.90
C ALA A 453 -1.78 7.22 6.13
N LYS A 454 -0.91 6.40 6.73
CA LYS A 454 -1.31 5.14 7.34
C LYS A 454 -1.86 5.43 8.72
N ALA A 455 -2.98 4.83 9.08
CA ALA A 455 -3.62 4.99 10.37
C ALA A 455 -4.03 3.64 10.97
N LYS A 456 -3.99 3.52 12.29
CA LYS A 456 -4.49 2.33 13.01
C LYS A 456 -6.01 2.24 12.96
N SER A 457 -6.52 1.06 13.29
CA SER A 457 -7.90 0.90 13.77
C SER A 457 -8.21 1.84 14.94
N TRP A 458 -9.47 2.25 15.08
CA TRP A 458 -9.92 3.08 16.19
C TRP A 458 -9.63 2.45 17.58
N VAL A 459 -9.82 1.13 17.70
CA VAL A 459 -9.75 0.43 19.00
C VAL A 459 -8.64 -0.62 19.07
N SER A 460 -8.25 -1.19 17.93
CA SER A 460 -7.30 -2.31 17.92
C SER A 460 -5.90 -1.86 18.35
N ASN A 461 -5.27 -2.66 19.22
CA ASN A 461 -3.85 -2.53 19.56
C ASN A 461 -2.92 -3.21 18.53
N TYR A 462 -3.50 -3.87 17.52
CA TYR A 462 -2.74 -4.51 16.46
C TYR A 462 -2.27 -3.47 15.45
N TYR A 463 -0.98 -3.51 15.08
CA TYR A 463 -0.32 -2.50 14.25
C TYR A 463 -0.64 -2.62 12.74
N LEU A 464 -1.89 -2.94 12.39
CA LEU A 464 -2.32 -2.84 11.00
C LEU A 464 -2.41 -1.37 10.60
N ARG A 465 -1.83 -1.06 9.45
CA ARG A 465 -1.69 0.28 8.90
C ARG A 465 -2.64 0.39 7.72
N TYR A 466 -3.77 1.05 7.91
CA TYR A 466 -4.76 1.28 6.85
C TYR A 466 -4.53 2.64 6.20
N LEU A 467 -4.71 2.73 4.89
CA LEU A 467 -4.57 4.01 4.19
C LEU A 467 -5.76 4.92 4.50
N ALA A 468 -5.48 6.19 4.81
CA ALA A 468 -6.47 7.20 5.12
C ALA A 468 -6.02 8.58 4.61
N GLY A 469 -7.01 9.41 4.27
CA GLY A 469 -6.84 10.83 3.94
C GLY A 469 -7.17 11.72 5.13
N PHE A 470 -6.51 12.86 5.23
CA PHE A 470 -6.71 13.83 6.31
C PHE A 470 -6.60 15.27 5.79
N HIS A 471 -7.48 16.14 6.29
CA HIS A 471 -7.24 17.58 6.24
C HIS A 471 -6.65 18.07 7.56
N TYR A 472 -5.75 19.04 7.47
CA TYR A 472 -5.29 19.74 8.64
C TYR A 472 -6.31 20.80 9.07
N THR A 473 -6.62 20.83 10.36
CA THR A 473 -7.45 21.85 10.99
C THR A 473 -6.74 22.36 12.25
N PRO A 474 -7.11 23.54 12.80
CA PRO A 474 -6.56 24.01 14.07
C PRO A 474 -6.80 23.06 15.25
N GLN A 475 -7.77 22.14 15.15
CA GLN A 475 -8.05 21.11 16.15
C GLN A 475 -7.22 19.82 15.95
N GLY A 476 -6.49 19.72 14.83
CA GLY A 476 -5.67 18.57 14.46
C GLY A 476 -6.05 17.99 13.09
N LEU A 477 -5.65 16.75 12.86
CA LEU A 477 -5.94 16.04 11.61
C LEU A 477 -7.38 15.50 11.61
N GLU A 478 -8.21 15.99 10.70
CA GLU A 478 -9.57 15.49 10.45
C GLU A 478 -9.53 14.44 9.33
N GLN A 479 -9.96 13.22 9.62
CA GLN A 479 -9.94 12.12 8.66
C GLN A 479 -11.06 12.27 7.61
N THR A 480 -10.72 12.33 6.33
CA THR A 480 -11.66 12.47 5.21
C THR A 480 -12.22 11.12 4.78
N TRP A 481 -11.34 10.13 4.64
CA TRP A 481 -11.68 8.76 4.26
C TRP A 481 -10.67 7.79 4.85
N LYS A 482 -11.07 6.51 4.89
CA LYS A 482 -10.21 5.40 5.30
C LYS A 482 -10.58 4.15 4.54
N ILE A 483 -9.57 3.48 3.99
CA ILE A 483 -9.71 2.18 3.34
C ILE A 483 -8.98 1.12 4.13
N TYR A 484 -9.63 -0.03 4.35
CA TYR A 484 -9.09 -1.09 5.19
C TYR A 484 -8.21 -2.07 4.40
N LEU A 485 -7.24 -1.51 3.67
CA LEU A 485 -6.18 -2.24 2.98
C LEU A 485 -4.79 -1.76 3.46
N PRO A 486 -3.87 -2.69 3.77
CA PRO A 486 -2.52 -2.35 4.22
C PRO A 486 -1.58 -2.04 3.04
N LEU A 487 -1.79 -0.89 2.43
CA LEU A 487 -1.03 -0.44 1.26
C LEU A 487 0.35 0.12 1.65
N ILE A 488 1.34 -0.11 0.78
CA ILE A 488 2.71 0.42 0.87
C ILE A 488 3.10 1.12 -0.44
N ASN A 489 4.17 1.91 -0.41
CA ASN A 489 4.70 2.64 -1.57
C ASN A 489 3.62 3.46 -2.30
N VAL A 490 2.93 4.28 -1.52
CA VAL A 490 1.75 5.03 -1.97
C VAL A 490 2.18 6.26 -2.75
N GLN A 491 1.87 6.28 -4.03
CA GLN A 491 2.04 7.41 -4.93
C GLN A 491 0.69 7.90 -5.43
N ILE A 492 0.64 9.17 -5.83
CA ILE A 492 -0.59 9.83 -6.25
C ILE A 492 -0.30 10.64 -7.50
N GLY A 493 -1.09 10.43 -8.55
CA GLY A 493 -0.93 11.13 -9.82
C GLY A 493 -1.98 10.68 -10.85
N ASP A 494 -2.14 11.49 -11.89
CA ASP A 494 -3.05 11.22 -13.01
C ASP A 494 -2.42 10.18 -13.96
N VAL A 495 -2.89 8.94 -13.88
CA VAL A 495 -2.31 7.82 -14.65
C VAL A 495 -3.08 7.54 -15.93
N ASP A 496 -4.37 7.91 -16.03
CA ASP A 496 -5.15 7.76 -17.28
C ASP A 496 -5.33 9.03 -18.10
N GLY A 497 -4.90 10.18 -17.60
CA GLY A 497 -5.01 11.46 -18.27
C GLY A 497 -6.40 12.07 -18.20
N ASP A 498 -7.26 11.64 -17.27
CA ASP A 498 -8.57 12.24 -17.07
C ASP A 498 -8.58 13.42 -16.10
N LYS A 499 -7.39 13.88 -15.68
CA LYS A 499 -7.13 14.97 -14.74
C LYS A 499 -7.58 14.66 -13.32
N GLN A 500 -7.74 13.38 -12.99
CA GLN A 500 -8.01 12.91 -11.64
C GLN A 500 -6.83 12.10 -11.17
N ASN A 501 -6.32 12.46 -10.00
CA ASN A 501 -5.21 11.70 -9.44
C ASN A 501 -5.71 10.38 -8.86
N GLU A 502 -5.14 9.27 -9.33
CA GLU A 502 -5.32 7.96 -8.72
C GLU A 502 -4.31 7.70 -7.61
N ILE A 503 -4.67 6.78 -6.71
CA ILE A 503 -3.73 6.22 -5.74
C ILE A 503 -3.07 5.00 -6.37
N VAL A 504 -1.76 5.02 -6.49
CA VAL A 504 -0.93 3.91 -6.94
C VAL A 504 -0.18 3.33 -5.74
N ALA A 505 -0.34 2.05 -5.46
CA ALA A 505 0.28 1.42 -4.29
C ALA A 505 0.52 -0.08 -4.50
N SER A 506 1.23 -0.70 -3.56
CA SER A 506 1.40 -2.16 -3.50
C SER A 506 0.89 -2.75 -2.18
N ILE A 507 0.63 -4.05 -2.17
CA ILE A 507 0.44 -4.82 -0.94
C ILE A 507 1.73 -5.57 -0.66
N TYR A 508 2.25 -5.44 0.57
CA TYR A 508 3.48 -6.11 1.01
C TYR A 508 3.45 -7.63 0.73
N GLY A 509 4.52 -8.16 0.12
CA GLY A 509 4.67 -9.58 -0.23
C GLY A 509 3.93 -10.03 -1.49
N THR A 510 3.06 -9.19 -2.08
CA THR A 510 2.31 -9.58 -3.29
C THR A 510 3.07 -9.26 -4.57
N HIS A 511 3.94 -8.25 -4.56
CA HIS A 511 4.56 -7.67 -5.77
C HIS A 511 3.56 -7.30 -6.86
N GLN A 512 2.35 -6.94 -6.45
CA GLN A 512 1.33 -6.40 -7.33
C GLN A 512 1.22 -4.90 -7.12
N VAL A 513 0.91 -4.19 -8.19
CA VAL A 513 0.56 -2.77 -8.17
C VAL A 513 -0.94 -2.64 -8.30
N LEU A 514 -1.53 -1.79 -7.45
CA LEU A 514 -2.94 -1.43 -7.45
C LEU A 514 -3.08 0.04 -7.82
N VAL A 515 -4.00 0.31 -8.74
CA VAL A 515 -4.43 1.67 -9.11
C VAL A 515 -5.87 1.84 -8.64
N LEU A 516 -6.07 2.75 -7.68
CA LEU A 516 -7.36 3.03 -7.07
C LEU A 516 -7.88 4.37 -7.56
N LYS A 517 -9.08 4.36 -8.14
CA LYS A 517 -9.77 5.56 -8.61
C LYS A 517 -10.91 5.92 -7.67
N GLN A 518 -10.97 7.19 -7.28
CA GLN A 518 -11.98 7.67 -6.36
C GLN A 518 -13.37 7.69 -7.03
N HIS A 519 -14.41 7.44 -6.25
CA HIS A 519 -15.79 7.63 -6.69
C HIS A 519 -16.62 8.36 -5.63
N ASN A 520 -17.68 9.04 -6.06
CA ASN A 520 -18.57 9.78 -5.16
C ASN A 520 -19.81 8.98 -4.73
N VAL A 521 -19.85 7.67 -5.00
CA VAL A 521 -20.98 6.82 -4.62
C VAL A 521 -20.91 6.56 -3.11
N PRO A 522 -21.97 6.88 -2.32
CA PRO A 522 -21.98 6.67 -0.87
C PRO A 522 -22.29 5.20 -0.53
N VAL A 523 -21.39 4.29 -0.93
CA VAL A 523 -21.61 2.84 -0.90
C VAL A 523 -21.97 2.34 0.50
N MET A 524 -21.24 2.76 1.54
CA MET A 524 -21.57 2.32 2.91
C MET A 524 -22.98 2.74 3.33
N TRP A 525 -23.40 3.98 3.04
CA TRP A 525 -24.74 4.45 3.38
C TRP A 525 -25.82 3.68 2.63
N ILE A 526 -25.61 3.39 1.34
CA ILE A 526 -26.52 2.56 0.54
C ILE A 526 -26.66 1.18 1.18
N VAL A 527 -25.56 0.53 1.56
CA VAL A 527 -25.56 -0.80 2.16
C VAL A 527 -26.22 -0.79 3.54
N ILE A 528 -25.98 0.24 4.37
CA ILE A 528 -26.66 0.42 5.66
C ILE A 528 -28.17 0.58 5.47
N LEU A 529 -28.60 1.38 4.49
CA LEU A 529 -30.03 1.56 4.18
C LEU A 529 -30.68 0.26 3.69
N LEU A 530 -30.00 -0.50 2.84
CA LEU A 530 -30.47 -1.82 2.40
C LEU A 530 -30.62 -2.80 3.57
N PHE A 531 -29.65 -2.80 4.50
CA PHE A 531 -29.72 -3.60 5.71
C PHE A 531 -30.87 -3.16 6.63
N ALA A 532 -31.02 -1.86 6.87
CA ALA A 532 -32.10 -1.30 7.68
C ALA A 532 -33.49 -1.60 7.07
N ALA A 533 -33.63 -1.49 5.75
CA ALA A 533 -34.85 -1.87 5.04
C ALA A 533 -35.18 -3.35 5.20
N LEU A 534 -34.16 -4.23 5.17
CA LEU A 534 -34.33 -5.66 5.39
C LEU A 534 -34.80 -5.98 6.82
N VAL A 535 -34.20 -5.33 7.81
CA VAL A 535 -34.60 -5.43 9.23
C VAL A 535 -36.03 -4.90 9.41
N GLY A 536 -36.35 -3.74 8.86
CA GLY A 536 -37.69 -3.14 8.89
C GLY A 536 -38.76 -4.03 8.24
N TYR A 537 -38.46 -4.62 7.09
CA TYR A 537 -39.33 -5.60 6.46
C TYR A 537 -39.57 -6.84 7.35
N GLY A 538 -38.50 -7.34 7.99
CA GLY A 538 -38.59 -8.43 8.97
C GLY A 538 -39.50 -8.08 10.16
N LEU A 539 -39.37 -6.88 10.71
CA LEU A 539 -40.22 -6.34 11.79
C LEU A 539 -41.70 -6.27 11.38
N VAL A 540 -42.01 -5.63 10.26
CA VAL A 540 -43.39 -5.48 9.78
C VAL A 540 -44.03 -6.84 9.57
N ARG A 541 -43.31 -7.80 8.97
CA ARG A 541 -43.80 -9.15 8.74
C ARG A 541 -43.98 -9.95 10.03
N ARG A 542 -43.15 -9.71 11.06
CA ARG A 542 -43.29 -10.31 12.38
C ARG A 542 -44.62 -9.88 13.01
N PHE A 543 -44.94 -8.59 13.01
CA PHE A 543 -46.14 -8.07 13.68
C PHE A 543 -47.43 -8.28 12.88
N ARG A 544 -47.42 -8.15 11.55
CA ARG A 544 -48.63 -8.32 10.70
C ARG A 544 -49.26 -9.71 10.70
N HIS A 545 -48.57 -10.71 11.20
CA HIS A 545 -49.06 -12.10 11.24
C HIS A 545 -49.13 -12.67 12.67
N VAL A 546 -48.96 -11.81 13.67
CA VAL A 546 -49.27 -12.13 15.08
C VAL A 546 -50.70 -11.67 15.41
N SER A 547 -51.21 -10.69 14.67
CA SER A 547 -52.65 -10.43 14.42
C SER A 547 -53.16 -11.33 13.30
#